data_AF-A0A925TPQ7-F1
#
_entry.id   AF-A0A925TPQ7-F1
#
_cell.length_a   1.000
_cell.length_b   1.000
_cell.length_c   1.000
_cell.angle_alpha   90.00
_cell.angle_beta   90.00
_cell.angle_gamma   90.00
#
_symmetry.space_group_name_H-M   'P 1'
#
loop_
_entity.id
_entity.type
_entity.pdbx_description
1 polymer ?
#
loop_
_entity_poly.entity_id
_entity_poly.type
_entity_poly.pdbx_seq_one_letter_code
_entity_poly.pdbx_strand_id
1 'polypeptide(L)'
;MLKVSYQHRSITPKKHRGQNFLLDPNISHKIVEAAGLQPDDAVLEIGPGFGALTAIIAATMPHFTAVEVEPELAKFIREKFPQVTVIAGDFLDVNLGEIAAGRKLKVLGNIPYSITTPIIFKLLDHQTHVHSIVLMIQDEVARRLSAVPQTKEYGILAVQLQAFTDVEYLFKVSKHVFKPKPDVDSAVVRLTMTPEKHRITNPLQFKKVVRQSFAMRRKTLENNLRKTFRLDGLDIDFKRRAETFSVAEFVALAQLLEDRLISDDKTIVLKN
;
A
#
# COMPACT_ATOMS: atom_id res chain seq x y z
N MET A 1 -19.26 17.24 -20.09
CA MET A 1 -18.66 16.34 -19.08
C MET A 1 -18.22 15.05 -19.76
N LEU A 2 -17.00 14.59 -19.53
CA LEU A 2 -16.53 13.30 -20.07
C LEU A 2 -17.33 12.18 -19.40
N LYS A 3 -18.07 11.39 -20.19
CA LYS A 3 -18.73 10.18 -19.70
C LYS A 3 -17.87 8.97 -20.06
N VAL A 4 -17.64 8.09 -19.10
CA VAL A 4 -17.05 6.79 -19.36
C VAL A 4 -18.22 5.82 -19.49
N SER A 5 -18.41 5.33 -20.71
CA SER A 5 -19.41 4.33 -21.02
C SER A 5 -18.75 2.97 -21.00
N TYR A 6 -19.26 2.07 -20.18
CA TYR A 6 -18.89 0.67 -20.14
C TYR A 6 -20.17 -0.16 -20.07
N GLN A 7 -20.35 -1.08 -21.02
CA GLN A 7 -21.52 -1.96 -21.12
C GLN A 7 -22.87 -1.21 -20.95
N HIS A 8 -23.12 -0.21 -21.79
CA HIS A 8 -24.34 0.61 -21.80
C HIS A 8 -24.64 1.45 -20.55
N ARG A 9 -23.79 1.42 -19.51
CA ARG A 9 -23.84 2.35 -18.38
C ARG A 9 -22.84 3.48 -18.60
N SER A 10 -23.26 4.72 -18.35
CA SER A 10 -22.40 5.89 -18.46
C SER A 10 -22.27 6.56 -17.11
N ILE A 11 -21.06 6.58 -16.56
CA ILE A 11 -20.76 7.32 -15.32
C ILE A 11 -19.86 8.48 -15.69
N THR A 12 -20.11 9.61 -15.05
CA THR A 12 -19.21 10.77 -15.12
C THR A 12 -18.10 10.54 -14.10
N PRO A 13 -16.85 10.30 -14.51
CA PRO A 13 -15.74 10.12 -13.60
C PRO A 13 -15.58 11.37 -12.73
N LYS A 14 -15.49 11.17 -11.42
CA LYS A 14 -15.27 12.26 -10.47
C LYS A 14 -13.78 12.54 -10.40
N LYS A 15 -13.33 13.61 -11.06
CA LYS A 15 -11.90 14.03 -11.07
C LYS A 15 -11.31 14.13 -9.66
N HIS A 16 -12.05 14.68 -8.70
CA HIS A 16 -11.60 14.81 -7.31
C HIS A 16 -11.38 13.46 -6.58
N ARG A 17 -11.98 12.37 -7.08
CA ARG A 17 -11.76 11.00 -6.57
C ARG A 17 -10.72 10.21 -7.37
N GLY A 18 -10.05 10.84 -8.35
CA GLY A 18 -8.96 10.21 -9.10
C GLY A 18 -9.38 8.98 -9.93
N GLN A 19 -10.65 8.89 -10.33
CA GLN A 19 -11.17 7.72 -11.06
C GLN A 19 -10.59 7.61 -12.47
N ASN A 20 -9.81 6.55 -12.71
CA ASN A 20 -9.31 6.14 -14.01
C ASN A 20 -9.68 4.66 -14.22
N PHE A 21 -10.58 4.38 -15.15
CA PHE A 21 -11.06 3.02 -15.38
C PHE A 21 -10.15 2.29 -16.34
N LEU A 22 -9.67 1.12 -15.94
CA LEU A 22 -8.87 0.23 -16.77
C LEU A 22 -9.77 -0.40 -17.84
N LEU A 23 -9.41 -0.24 -19.12
CA LEU A 23 -10.18 -0.75 -20.25
C LEU A 23 -9.53 -1.93 -20.96
N ASP A 24 -8.24 -2.19 -20.73
CA ASP A 24 -7.52 -3.30 -21.36
C ASP A 24 -7.72 -4.60 -20.56
N PRO A 25 -8.45 -5.59 -21.11
CA PRO A 25 -8.71 -6.84 -20.41
C PRO A 25 -7.43 -7.65 -20.16
N ASN A 26 -6.41 -7.54 -21.02
CA ASN A 26 -5.16 -8.29 -20.83
C ASN A 26 -4.42 -7.82 -19.58
N ILE A 27 -4.47 -6.52 -19.27
CA ILE A 27 -3.89 -5.98 -18.04
C ILE A 27 -4.68 -6.48 -16.83
N SER A 28 -6.01 -6.48 -16.89
CA SER A 28 -6.85 -7.04 -15.84
C SER A 28 -6.53 -8.52 -15.57
N HIS A 29 -6.35 -9.33 -16.63
CA HIS A 29 -5.95 -10.73 -16.49
C HIS A 29 -4.60 -10.88 -15.80
N LYS A 30 -3.58 -10.14 -16.25
CA LYS A 30 -2.24 -10.18 -15.63
C LYS A 30 -2.25 -9.77 -14.15
N ILE A 31 -3.10 -8.81 -13.77
CA ILE A 31 -3.26 -8.39 -12.36
C ILE A 31 -3.82 -9.54 -11.52
N VAL A 32 -4.90 -10.19 -11.98
CA VAL A 32 -5.53 -11.28 -11.22
C VAL A 32 -4.62 -12.52 -11.19
N GLU A 33 -3.96 -12.84 -12.29
CA GLU A 33 -2.96 -13.92 -12.37
C GLU A 33 -1.82 -13.70 -11.37
N ALA A 34 -1.30 -12.48 -11.27
CA ALA A 34 -0.22 -12.14 -10.35
C ALA A 34 -0.58 -12.31 -8.86
N ALA A 35 -1.87 -12.31 -8.52
CA ALA A 35 -2.35 -12.57 -7.16
C ALA A 35 -2.33 -14.05 -6.80
N GLY A 36 -2.17 -14.95 -7.77
CA GLY A 36 -2.05 -16.39 -7.55
C GLY A 36 -3.21 -16.96 -6.73
N LEU A 37 -4.44 -16.55 -7.06
CA LEU A 37 -5.65 -16.96 -6.34
C LEU A 37 -5.85 -18.47 -6.43
N GLN A 38 -6.25 -19.07 -5.31
CA GLN A 38 -6.60 -20.47 -5.12
C GLN A 38 -8.05 -20.55 -4.62
N PRO A 39 -8.78 -21.65 -4.89
CA PRO A 39 -10.21 -21.77 -4.56
C PRO A 39 -10.59 -21.43 -3.11
N ASP A 40 -9.70 -21.73 -2.16
CA ASP A 40 -9.90 -21.50 -0.72
C ASP A 40 -9.26 -20.21 -0.20
N ASP A 41 -8.91 -19.26 -1.06
CA ASP A 41 -8.43 -17.95 -0.62
C ASP A 41 -9.58 -17.06 -0.13
N ALA A 42 -9.30 -16.21 0.85
CA ALA A 42 -10.18 -15.10 1.20
C ALA A 42 -9.77 -13.89 0.37
N VAL A 43 -10.63 -13.45 -0.55
CA VAL A 43 -10.28 -12.39 -1.52
C VAL A 43 -11.01 -11.10 -1.19
N LEU A 44 -10.26 -9.99 -1.25
CA LEU A 44 -10.78 -8.64 -1.11
C LEU A 44 -10.38 -7.78 -2.31
N GLU A 45 -11.37 -7.29 -3.06
CA GLU A 45 -11.16 -6.30 -4.12
C GLU A 45 -11.42 -4.88 -3.58
N ILE A 46 -10.46 -3.97 -3.78
CA ILE A 46 -10.60 -2.54 -3.45
C ILE A 46 -10.94 -1.77 -4.72
N GLY A 47 -12.10 -1.10 -4.72
CA GLY A 47 -12.54 -0.24 -5.81
C GLY A 47 -12.79 -1.02 -7.11
N PRO A 48 -13.78 -1.92 -7.13
CA PRO A 48 -14.10 -2.72 -8.32
C PRO A 48 -14.48 -1.87 -9.54
N GLY A 49 -15.03 -0.67 -9.33
CA GLY A 49 -15.46 0.21 -10.40
C GLY A 49 -16.47 -0.48 -11.33
N PHE A 50 -16.15 -0.56 -12.63
CA PHE A 50 -16.97 -1.28 -13.63
C PHE A 50 -16.74 -2.80 -13.65
N GLY A 51 -16.02 -3.33 -12.67
CA GLY A 51 -15.82 -4.76 -12.47
C GLY A 51 -14.79 -5.38 -13.41
N ALA A 52 -13.77 -4.62 -13.80
CA ALA A 52 -12.72 -5.08 -14.72
C ALA A 52 -11.89 -6.23 -14.12
N LEU A 53 -11.54 -6.15 -12.83
CA LEU A 53 -10.92 -7.26 -12.11
C LEU A 53 -11.99 -8.20 -11.57
N THR A 54 -13.09 -7.66 -11.00
CA THR A 54 -14.24 -8.44 -10.49
C THR A 54 -14.67 -9.56 -11.44
N ALA A 55 -14.82 -9.29 -12.74
CA ALA A 55 -15.25 -10.28 -13.72
C ALA A 55 -14.31 -11.50 -13.83
N ILE A 56 -13.01 -11.26 -13.71
CA ILE A 56 -11.96 -12.28 -13.82
C ILE A 56 -11.84 -13.04 -12.51
N ILE A 57 -11.89 -12.33 -11.37
CA ILE A 57 -11.91 -12.94 -10.04
C ILE A 57 -13.13 -13.85 -9.92
N ALA A 58 -14.32 -13.36 -10.27
CA ALA A 58 -15.57 -14.11 -10.19
C ALA A 58 -15.62 -15.38 -11.05
N ALA A 59 -14.78 -15.49 -12.08
CA ALA A 59 -14.67 -16.68 -12.92
C ALA A 59 -13.91 -17.82 -12.22
N THR A 60 -13.12 -17.52 -11.20
CA THR A 60 -12.25 -18.48 -10.48
C THR A 60 -12.59 -18.60 -9.00
N MET A 61 -13.16 -17.55 -8.41
CA MET A 61 -13.56 -17.45 -7.02
C MET A 61 -15.07 -17.28 -6.93
N PRO A 62 -15.83 -18.30 -6.48
CA PRO A 62 -17.29 -18.23 -6.42
C PRO A 62 -17.79 -17.19 -5.42
N HIS A 63 -17.03 -16.91 -4.35
CA HIS A 63 -17.39 -15.91 -3.34
C HIS A 63 -16.16 -15.09 -2.92
N PHE A 64 -16.28 -13.77 -2.99
CA PHE A 64 -15.30 -12.83 -2.46
C PHE A 64 -15.96 -11.50 -2.09
N THR A 65 -15.20 -10.65 -1.40
CA THR A 65 -15.67 -9.34 -0.94
C THR A 65 -15.09 -8.23 -1.80
N ALA A 66 -15.91 -7.23 -2.14
CA ALA A 66 -15.46 -6.00 -2.78
C ALA A 66 -15.89 -4.78 -1.96
N VAL A 67 -15.02 -3.76 -1.88
CA VAL A 67 -15.33 -2.48 -1.23
C VAL A 67 -15.35 -1.38 -2.28
N GLU A 68 -16.50 -0.71 -2.42
CA GLU A 68 -16.70 0.35 -3.42
C GLU A 68 -17.29 1.60 -2.77
N VAL A 69 -16.64 2.74 -2.97
CA VAL A 69 -16.99 4.03 -2.36
C VAL A 69 -18.08 4.77 -3.14
N GLU A 70 -18.31 4.42 -4.40
CA GLU A 70 -19.40 4.96 -5.21
C GLU A 70 -20.66 4.10 -5.12
N PRO A 71 -21.77 4.61 -4.55
CA PRO A 71 -22.99 3.82 -4.39
C PRO A 71 -23.55 3.25 -5.69
N GLU A 72 -23.45 4.00 -6.81
CA GLU A 72 -23.90 3.55 -8.13
C GLU A 72 -23.07 2.38 -8.68
N LEU A 73 -21.75 2.42 -8.47
CA LEU A 73 -20.83 1.33 -8.86
C LEU A 73 -21.02 0.13 -7.95
N ALA A 74 -21.18 0.34 -6.64
CA ALA A 74 -21.48 -0.74 -5.70
C ALA A 74 -22.78 -1.46 -6.09
N LYS A 75 -23.83 -0.70 -6.43
CA LYS A 75 -25.10 -1.26 -6.93
C LYS A 75 -24.90 -2.03 -8.24
N PHE A 76 -24.14 -1.47 -9.19
CA PHE A 76 -23.82 -2.14 -10.44
C PHE A 76 -23.12 -3.49 -10.23
N ILE A 77 -22.13 -3.55 -9.34
CA ILE A 77 -21.42 -4.81 -9.06
C ILE A 77 -22.37 -5.85 -8.44
N ARG A 78 -23.23 -5.45 -7.48
CA ARG A 78 -24.23 -6.38 -6.90
C ARG A 78 -25.20 -6.95 -7.92
N GLU A 79 -25.69 -6.12 -8.84
CA GLU A 79 -26.63 -6.53 -9.88
C GLU A 79 -25.99 -7.48 -10.90
N LYS A 80 -24.73 -7.20 -11.27
CA LYS A 80 -24.03 -7.95 -12.31
C LYS A 80 -23.35 -9.22 -11.79
N PHE A 81 -22.89 -9.21 -10.55
CA PHE A 81 -22.15 -10.30 -9.91
C PHE A 81 -22.79 -10.62 -8.55
N PRO A 82 -23.98 -11.25 -8.52
CA PRO A 82 -24.73 -11.51 -7.28
C PRO A 82 -24.00 -12.40 -6.28
N GLN A 83 -22.97 -13.13 -6.72
CA GLN A 83 -22.11 -13.96 -5.88
C GLN A 83 -21.05 -13.17 -5.10
N VAL A 84 -20.83 -11.89 -5.45
CA VAL A 84 -19.85 -11.00 -4.81
C VAL A 84 -20.50 -10.26 -3.65
N THR A 85 -19.88 -10.33 -2.48
CA THR A 85 -20.31 -9.53 -1.33
C THR A 85 -19.77 -8.11 -1.51
N VAL A 86 -20.65 -7.14 -1.75
CA VAL A 86 -20.24 -5.75 -1.98
C VAL A 86 -20.54 -4.90 -0.75
N ILE A 87 -19.48 -4.35 -0.15
CA ILE A 87 -19.55 -3.34 0.91
C ILE A 87 -19.50 -1.97 0.23
N ALA A 88 -20.57 -1.18 0.39
CA ALA A 88 -20.58 0.20 -0.09
C ALA A 88 -19.98 1.11 1.00
N GLY A 89 -18.81 1.68 0.75
CA GLY A 89 -18.09 2.49 1.73
C GLY A 89 -16.67 2.83 1.31
N ASP A 90 -16.03 3.73 2.05
CA ASP A 90 -14.61 4.00 1.88
C ASP A 90 -13.79 2.84 2.48
N PHE A 91 -12.84 2.32 1.71
CA PHE A 91 -11.94 1.27 2.17
C PHE A 91 -11.12 1.71 3.40
N LEU A 92 -10.82 2.99 3.56
CA LEU A 92 -10.09 3.45 4.73
C LEU A 92 -10.89 3.29 6.04
N ASP A 93 -12.21 3.22 5.94
CA ASP A 93 -13.11 3.14 7.09
C ASP A 93 -13.58 1.70 7.41
N VAL A 94 -13.38 0.73 6.50
CA VAL A 94 -13.84 -0.65 6.74
C VAL A 94 -13.00 -1.39 7.78
N ASN A 95 -13.64 -2.31 8.51
CA ASN A 95 -12.97 -3.21 9.44
C ASN A 95 -12.42 -4.44 8.69
N LEU A 96 -11.09 -4.49 8.51
CA LEU A 96 -10.44 -5.61 7.83
C LEU A 96 -10.52 -6.93 8.62
N GLY A 97 -10.60 -6.88 9.95
CA GLY A 97 -10.73 -8.09 10.78
C GLY A 97 -12.08 -8.78 10.59
N GLU A 98 -13.16 -7.99 10.47
CA GLU A 98 -14.49 -8.50 10.16
C GLU A 98 -14.56 -9.11 8.76
N ILE A 99 -14.01 -8.41 7.75
CA ILE A 99 -13.95 -8.93 6.37
C ILE A 99 -13.12 -10.21 6.29
N ALA A 100 -12.01 -10.26 7.03
CA ALA A 100 -11.11 -11.40 7.07
C ALA A 100 -11.74 -12.62 7.77
N ALA A 101 -12.63 -12.41 8.74
CA ALA A 101 -13.33 -13.46 9.48
C ALA A 101 -12.40 -14.59 9.98
N GLY A 102 -11.24 -14.20 10.53
CA GLY A 102 -10.22 -15.14 11.03
C GLY A 102 -9.29 -15.75 9.97
N ARG A 103 -9.48 -15.44 8.68
CA ARG A 103 -8.61 -15.84 7.57
C ARG A 103 -7.61 -14.72 7.25
N LYS A 104 -6.69 -14.97 6.30
CA LYS A 104 -5.84 -13.93 5.73
C LYS A 104 -6.29 -13.59 4.32
N LEU A 105 -6.46 -12.30 4.08
CA LEU A 105 -6.95 -11.75 2.83
C LEU A 105 -5.84 -11.71 1.76
N LYS A 106 -6.17 -12.12 0.54
CA LYS A 106 -5.46 -11.71 -0.68
C LYS A 106 -6.19 -10.50 -1.25
N VAL A 107 -5.50 -9.36 -1.25
CA VAL A 107 -6.08 -8.07 -1.60
C VAL A 107 -5.69 -7.68 -3.02
N LEU A 108 -6.66 -7.26 -3.82
CA LEU A 108 -6.45 -6.80 -5.19
C LEU A 108 -7.08 -5.42 -5.38
N GLY A 109 -6.54 -4.61 -6.28
CA GLY A 109 -7.21 -3.36 -6.64
C GLY A 109 -6.51 -2.51 -7.68
N ASN A 110 -7.31 -1.80 -8.47
CA ASN A 110 -6.89 -0.64 -9.24
C ASN A 110 -7.31 0.62 -8.48
N ILE A 111 -6.44 1.08 -7.58
CA ILE A 111 -6.83 2.08 -6.59
C ILE A 111 -6.53 3.51 -7.05
N PRO A 112 -7.32 4.51 -6.61
CA PRO A 112 -7.02 5.90 -6.90
C PRO A 112 -5.67 6.33 -6.33
N TYR A 113 -4.94 7.13 -7.10
CA TYR A 113 -3.57 7.53 -6.75
C TYR A 113 -3.47 8.36 -5.47
N SER A 114 -4.47 9.21 -5.20
CA SER A 114 -4.49 10.10 -4.03
C SER A 114 -4.53 9.36 -2.69
N ILE A 115 -5.04 8.14 -2.66
CA ILE A 115 -5.22 7.34 -1.45
C ILE A 115 -4.34 6.08 -1.43
N THR A 116 -3.42 5.92 -2.38
CA THR A 116 -2.53 4.75 -2.47
C THR A 116 -1.73 4.54 -1.18
N THR A 117 -1.04 5.58 -0.70
CA THR A 117 -0.22 5.49 0.51
C THR A 117 -1.04 5.19 1.77
N PRO A 118 -2.18 5.88 2.05
CA PRO A 118 -3.08 5.49 3.13
C PRO A 118 -3.57 4.04 3.06
N ILE A 119 -3.94 3.54 1.87
CA ILE A 119 -4.39 2.15 1.69
C ILE A 119 -3.29 1.16 2.08
N ILE A 120 -2.06 1.39 1.59
CA ILE A 120 -0.91 0.52 1.89
C ILE A 120 -0.63 0.49 3.39
N PHE A 121 -0.61 1.65 4.06
CA PHE A 121 -0.37 1.70 5.50
C PHE A 121 -1.50 1.06 6.32
N LYS A 122 -2.76 1.23 5.92
CA LYS A 122 -3.88 0.51 6.57
C LYS A 122 -3.69 -1.01 6.44
N LEU A 123 -3.38 -1.51 5.25
CA LEU A 123 -3.14 -2.94 5.04
C LEU A 123 -1.94 -3.45 5.86
N LEU A 124 -0.89 -2.65 6.00
CA LEU A 124 0.27 -2.96 6.82
C LEU A 124 -0.05 -2.99 8.32
N ASP A 125 -0.80 -2.01 8.82
CA ASP A 125 -1.23 -1.96 10.22
C ASP A 125 -2.17 -3.13 10.57
N HIS A 126 -2.82 -3.73 9.56
CA HIS A 126 -3.63 -4.95 9.67
C HIS A 126 -2.95 -6.19 9.07
N GLN A 127 -1.61 -6.25 9.05
CA GLN A 127 -0.84 -7.37 8.48
C GLN A 127 -1.20 -8.76 9.01
N THR A 128 -1.79 -8.88 10.19
CA THR A 128 -2.27 -10.17 10.74
C THR A 128 -3.45 -10.73 9.95
N HIS A 129 -4.23 -9.87 9.29
CA HIS A 129 -5.40 -10.21 8.48
C HIS A 129 -5.10 -10.25 6.97
N VAL A 130 -3.87 -9.97 6.55
CA VAL A 130 -3.49 -9.88 5.14
C VAL A 130 -2.40 -10.90 4.85
N HIS A 131 -2.54 -11.61 3.73
CA HIS A 131 -1.51 -12.53 3.23
C HIS A 131 -0.68 -11.86 2.14
N SER A 132 -1.34 -11.37 1.10
CA SER A 132 -0.69 -10.70 -0.03
C SER A 132 -1.57 -9.60 -0.59
N ILE A 133 -0.92 -8.68 -1.30
CA ILE A 133 -1.53 -7.49 -1.88
C ILE A 133 -1.03 -7.38 -3.33
N VAL A 134 -1.94 -7.26 -4.29
CA VAL A 134 -1.62 -6.92 -5.68
C VAL A 134 -2.36 -5.65 -6.08
N LEU A 135 -1.62 -4.55 -6.23
CA LEU A 135 -2.21 -3.25 -6.52
C LEU A 135 -1.64 -2.67 -7.81
N MET A 136 -2.52 -2.07 -8.60
CA MET A 136 -2.12 -1.14 -9.65
C MET A 136 -2.14 0.29 -9.10
N ILE A 137 -0.98 0.94 -9.18
CA ILE A 137 -0.71 2.26 -8.58
C ILE A 137 0.16 3.10 -9.53
N GLN A 138 0.44 4.36 -9.19
CA GLN A 138 1.38 5.16 -9.98
C GLN A 138 2.76 4.51 -10.04
N ASP A 139 3.39 4.58 -11.22
CA ASP A 139 4.71 4.00 -11.46
C ASP A 139 5.80 4.57 -10.53
N GLU A 140 5.76 5.88 -10.23
CA GLU A 140 6.69 6.50 -9.27
C GLU A 140 6.54 5.89 -7.87
N VAL A 141 5.29 5.70 -7.41
CA VAL A 141 5.02 5.12 -6.10
C VAL A 141 5.48 3.66 -6.06
N ALA A 142 5.19 2.87 -7.11
CA ALA A 142 5.68 1.50 -7.23
C ALA A 142 7.21 1.40 -7.14
N ARG A 143 7.94 2.28 -7.84
CA ARG A 143 9.40 2.35 -7.75
C ARG A 143 9.89 2.71 -6.35
N ARG A 144 9.19 3.61 -5.65
CA ARG A 144 9.52 3.99 -4.27
C ARG A 144 9.25 2.87 -3.26
N LEU A 145 8.23 2.06 -3.47
CA LEU A 145 7.93 0.90 -2.60
C LEU A 145 8.98 -0.21 -2.78
N SER A 146 9.44 -0.44 -4.01
CA SER A 146 10.40 -1.47 -4.38
C SER A 146 11.87 -0.99 -4.40
N ALA A 147 12.12 0.27 -4.01
CA ALA A 147 13.45 0.85 -4.04
C ALA A 147 14.40 0.13 -3.08
N VAL A 148 15.67 0.01 -3.48
CA VAL A 148 16.74 -0.58 -2.69
C VAL A 148 17.70 0.51 -2.17
N PRO A 149 18.50 0.26 -1.12
CA PRO A 149 19.46 1.24 -0.62
C PRO A 149 20.34 1.84 -1.72
N GLN A 150 20.74 3.09 -1.52
CA GLN A 150 21.57 3.88 -2.44
C GLN A 150 20.91 4.21 -3.79
N THR A 151 19.58 4.14 -3.88
CA THR A 151 18.82 4.64 -5.03
C THR A 151 18.13 5.96 -4.73
N LYS A 152 17.76 6.71 -5.77
CA LYS A 152 17.07 8.00 -5.64
C LYS A 152 15.67 7.82 -5.03
N GLU A 153 15.02 6.71 -5.29
CA GLU A 153 13.65 6.41 -4.87
C GLU A 153 13.58 5.86 -3.43
N TYR A 154 14.70 5.38 -2.88
CA TYR A 154 14.76 4.81 -1.53
C TYR A 154 14.52 5.86 -0.44
N GLY A 155 13.71 5.49 0.55
CA GLY A 155 13.29 6.38 1.61
C GLY A 155 12.35 5.72 2.61
N ILE A 156 11.63 6.56 3.37
CA ILE A 156 10.71 6.14 4.44
C ILE A 156 9.74 5.06 3.96
N LEU A 157 9.15 5.23 2.78
CA LEU A 157 8.13 4.32 2.26
C LEU A 157 8.70 2.93 1.98
N ALA A 158 9.87 2.84 1.33
CA ALA A 158 10.57 1.58 1.09
C ALA A 158 10.89 0.89 2.42
N VAL A 159 11.52 1.61 3.34
CA VAL A 159 12.01 1.04 4.61
C VAL A 159 10.85 0.57 5.49
N GLN A 160 9.82 1.39 5.66
CA GLN A 160 8.68 1.04 6.50
C GLN A 160 7.89 -0.14 5.95
N LEU A 161 7.75 -0.23 4.62
CA LEU A 161 6.98 -1.31 4.01
C LEU A 161 7.78 -2.61 3.95
N GLN A 162 9.02 -2.55 3.45
CA GLN A 162 9.88 -3.74 3.26
C GLN A 162 10.28 -4.41 4.58
N ALA A 163 10.13 -3.69 5.70
CA ALA A 163 10.30 -4.24 7.05
C ALA A 163 9.26 -5.31 7.42
N PHE A 164 8.10 -5.30 6.77
CA PHE A 164 7.00 -6.21 7.05
C PHE A 164 6.53 -6.96 5.81
N THR A 165 7.02 -6.63 4.62
CA THR A 165 6.63 -7.29 3.37
C THR A 165 7.80 -7.51 2.43
N ASP A 166 7.74 -8.57 1.62
CA ASP A 166 8.51 -8.63 0.38
C ASP A 166 7.76 -7.87 -0.73
N VAL A 167 8.45 -6.93 -1.39
CA VAL A 167 7.86 -6.04 -2.41
C VAL A 167 8.43 -6.36 -3.77
N GLU A 168 7.56 -6.65 -4.73
CA GLU A 168 7.91 -6.95 -6.12
C GLU A 168 7.25 -5.94 -7.06
N TYR A 169 8.06 -5.26 -7.88
CA TYR A 169 7.57 -4.52 -9.04
C TYR A 169 7.35 -5.53 -10.18
N LEU A 170 6.10 -5.77 -10.56
CA LEU A 170 5.77 -6.81 -11.53
C LEU A 170 5.90 -6.31 -12.96
N PHE A 171 5.14 -5.29 -13.33
CA PHE A 171 5.18 -4.71 -14.67
C PHE A 171 4.60 -3.30 -14.72
N LYS A 172 5.07 -2.55 -15.72
CA LYS A 172 4.58 -1.19 -16.03
C LYS A 172 3.28 -1.26 -16.84
N VAL A 173 2.37 -0.33 -16.59
CA VAL A 173 1.09 -0.19 -17.31
C VAL A 173 1.00 1.21 -17.92
N SER A 174 0.84 1.28 -19.23
CA SER A 174 0.74 2.54 -19.97
C SER A 174 -0.52 3.30 -19.60
N LYS A 175 -0.43 4.61 -19.37
CA LYS A 175 -1.59 5.48 -19.15
C LYS A 175 -2.66 5.43 -20.25
N HIS A 176 -2.31 4.93 -21.44
CA HIS A 176 -3.21 4.86 -22.59
C HIS A 176 -4.31 3.79 -22.47
N VAL A 177 -4.19 2.84 -21.53
CA VAL A 177 -5.21 1.80 -21.32
C VAL A 177 -6.35 2.24 -20.38
N PHE A 178 -6.39 3.52 -20.01
CA PHE A 178 -7.35 4.05 -19.05
C PHE A 178 -8.30 5.07 -19.67
N LYS A 179 -9.49 5.18 -19.08
CA LYS A 179 -10.43 6.27 -19.35
C LYS A 179 -11.04 6.80 -18.05
N PRO A 180 -10.95 8.12 -17.75
CA PRO A 180 -10.08 9.09 -18.40
C PRO A 180 -8.60 8.65 -18.34
N LYS A 181 -7.80 9.21 -19.25
CA LYS A 181 -6.37 8.98 -19.29
C LYS A 181 -5.72 9.72 -18.10
N PRO A 182 -4.96 9.05 -17.23
CA PRO A 182 -4.17 9.72 -16.20
C PRO A 182 -2.96 10.44 -16.81
N ASP A 183 -2.36 11.36 -16.05
CA ASP A 183 -1.19 12.13 -16.51
C ASP A 183 0.10 11.28 -16.57
N VAL A 184 0.19 10.30 -15.68
CA VAL A 184 1.36 9.44 -15.46
C VAL A 184 1.04 7.97 -15.74
N ASP A 185 2.08 7.18 -16.01
CA ASP A 185 1.95 5.74 -16.11
C ASP A 185 1.68 5.08 -14.75
N SER A 186 1.13 3.87 -14.80
CA SER A 186 0.93 3.02 -13.64
C SER A 186 1.93 1.87 -13.63
N ALA A 187 1.96 1.13 -12.53
CA ALA A 187 2.63 -0.15 -12.41
C ALA A 187 1.84 -1.06 -11.48
N VAL A 188 2.01 -2.37 -11.66
CA VAL A 188 1.46 -3.39 -10.77
C VAL A 188 2.56 -3.84 -9.83
N VAL A 189 2.25 -3.82 -8.53
CA VAL A 189 3.14 -4.30 -7.48
C VAL A 189 2.50 -5.46 -6.72
N ARG A 190 3.32 -6.40 -6.28
CA ARG A 190 2.93 -7.44 -5.33
C ARG A 190 3.66 -7.23 -4.01
N LEU A 191 2.92 -7.31 -2.92
CA LEU A 191 3.46 -7.30 -1.58
C LEU A 191 3.05 -8.59 -0.88
N THR A 192 4.00 -9.32 -0.33
CA THR A 192 3.74 -10.53 0.46
C THR A 192 4.06 -10.24 1.91
N MET A 193 3.11 -10.47 2.82
CA MET A 193 3.28 -10.19 4.24
C MET A 193 4.32 -11.13 4.89
N THR A 194 5.36 -10.55 5.46
CA THR A 194 6.47 -11.23 6.14
C THR A 194 6.81 -10.55 7.48
N PRO A 195 5.84 -10.39 8.42
CA PRO A 195 6.05 -9.65 9.68
C PRO A 195 7.20 -10.19 10.53
N GLU A 196 7.45 -11.50 10.47
CA GLU A 196 8.45 -12.19 11.28
C GLU A 196 9.89 -12.02 10.74
N LYS A 197 10.06 -11.50 9.52
CA LYS A 197 11.35 -11.39 8.84
C LYS A 197 12.36 -10.57 9.64
N HIS A 198 11.89 -9.51 10.30
CA HIS A 198 12.74 -8.56 11.00
C HIS A 198 12.48 -8.50 12.52
N ARG A 199 11.54 -9.29 13.06
CA ARG A 199 11.23 -9.37 14.52
C ARG A 199 11.15 -8.00 15.20
N ILE A 200 10.36 -7.09 14.65
CA ILE A 200 10.21 -5.74 15.18
C ILE A 200 9.34 -5.78 16.44
N THR A 201 9.96 -5.55 17.60
CA THR A 201 9.28 -5.58 18.92
C THR A 201 8.48 -4.31 19.19
N ASN A 202 8.95 -3.15 18.71
CA ASN A 202 8.29 -1.86 18.88
C ASN A 202 8.10 -1.13 17.53
N PRO A 203 6.96 -1.36 16.84
CA PRO A 203 6.68 -0.74 15.55
C PRO A 203 6.61 0.79 15.59
N LEU A 204 6.19 1.39 16.71
CA LEU A 204 6.12 2.85 16.87
C LEU A 204 7.51 3.47 16.90
N GLN A 205 8.42 2.87 17.67
CA GLN A 205 9.82 3.28 17.73
C GLN A 205 10.50 3.11 16.37
N PHE A 206 10.27 1.98 15.69
CA PHE A 206 10.76 1.77 14.32
C PHE A 206 10.28 2.87 13.36
N LYS A 207 8.96 3.14 13.31
CA LYS A 207 8.38 4.21 12.48
C LYS A 207 9.01 5.57 12.81
N LYS A 208 9.25 5.87 14.10
CA LYS A 208 9.87 7.12 14.57
C LYS A 208 11.32 7.25 14.09
N VAL A 209 12.15 6.23 14.31
CA VAL A 209 13.57 6.23 13.93
C VAL A 209 13.73 6.37 12.42
N VAL A 210 12.96 5.63 11.63
CA VAL A 210 12.99 5.74 10.16
C VAL A 210 12.59 7.15 9.73
N ARG A 211 11.49 7.71 10.26
CA ARG A 211 11.04 9.06 9.91
C ARG A 211 12.10 10.11 10.23
N GLN A 212 12.70 10.07 11.41
CA GLN A 212 13.72 11.04 11.81
C GLN A 212 14.99 10.90 10.96
N SER A 213 15.40 9.66 10.66
CA SER A 213 16.58 9.39 9.82
C SER A 213 16.51 10.03 8.44
N PHE A 214 15.31 10.13 7.86
CA PHE A 214 15.08 10.73 6.53
C PHE A 214 14.63 12.21 6.57
N ALA A 215 14.60 12.87 7.74
CA ALA A 215 14.10 14.24 7.88
C ALA A 215 14.87 15.25 7.00
N MET A 216 16.20 15.13 6.96
CA MET A 216 17.09 15.89 6.08
C MET A 216 17.90 14.93 5.22
N ARG A 217 17.39 14.63 4.02
CA ARG A 217 17.96 13.63 3.11
C ARG A 217 19.46 13.79 2.85
N ARG A 218 19.95 15.03 2.71
CA ARG A 218 21.36 15.35 2.40
C ARG A 218 22.28 15.35 3.63
N LYS A 219 21.76 15.10 4.83
CA LYS A 219 22.53 15.07 6.09
C LYS A 219 22.78 13.63 6.54
N THR A 220 23.83 13.46 7.32
CA THR A 220 24.20 12.18 7.96
C THR A 220 23.12 11.74 8.96
N LEU A 221 23.12 10.46 9.35
CA LEU A 221 22.23 9.97 10.40
C LEU A 221 22.44 10.70 11.72
N GLU A 222 23.70 10.98 12.09
CA GLU A 222 24.02 11.76 13.29
C GLU A 222 23.26 13.08 13.31
N ASN A 223 23.34 13.85 12.23
CA ASN A 223 22.70 15.16 12.13
C ASN A 223 21.17 15.10 12.20
N ASN A 224 20.59 13.99 11.74
CA ASN A 224 19.16 13.75 11.78
C ASN A 224 18.68 13.28 13.16
N LEU A 225 19.48 12.45 13.86
CA LEU A 225 19.04 11.74 15.07
C LEU A 225 19.51 12.37 16.38
N ARG A 226 20.63 13.11 16.39
CA ARG A 226 21.26 13.63 17.63
C ARG A 226 20.40 14.57 18.48
N LYS A 227 19.33 15.13 17.90
CA LYS A 227 18.38 15.97 18.63
C LYS A 227 17.32 15.17 19.37
N THR A 228 17.09 13.92 18.97
CA THR A 228 16.04 13.06 19.52
C THR A 228 16.59 11.91 20.33
N PHE A 229 17.81 11.45 20.01
CA PHE A 229 18.41 10.26 20.61
C PHE A 229 19.84 10.51 21.05
N ARG A 230 20.22 9.89 22.18
CA ARG A 230 21.60 9.74 22.64
C ARG A 230 22.29 8.69 21.77
N LEU A 231 23.35 9.08 21.07
CA LEU A 231 24.03 8.24 20.06
C LEU A 231 25.38 7.67 20.54
N ASP A 232 25.83 8.08 21.72
CA ASP A 232 27.11 7.70 22.31
C ASP A 232 27.17 6.22 22.71
N GLY A 233 28.36 5.64 22.56
CA GLY A 233 28.65 4.25 22.90
C GLY A 233 27.98 3.20 22.01
N LEU A 234 27.49 3.59 20.83
CA LEU A 234 26.89 2.68 19.85
C LEU A 234 27.88 2.36 18.73
N ASP A 235 28.00 1.08 18.38
CA ASP A 235 28.81 0.59 17.25
C ASP A 235 28.05 0.74 15.93
N ILE A 236 27.79 2.00 15.54
CA ILE A 236 27.09 2.36 14.29
C ILE A 236 27.84 3.53 13.65
N ASP A 237 28.10 3.42 12.34
CA ASP A 237 28.62 4.56 11.57
C ASP A 237 27.51 5.59 11.29
N PHE A 238 27.32 6.53 12.22
CA PHE A 238 26.36 7.63 12.08
C PHE A 238 26.77 8.70 11.05
N LYS A 239 27.98 8.64 10.48
CA LYS A 239 28.41 9.56 9.41
C LYS A 239 27.80 9.17 8.06
N ARG A 240 27.33 7.94 7.91
CA ARG A 240 26.53 7.50 6.76
C ARG A 240 25.20 8.27 6.67
N ARG A 241 24.65 8.35 5.47
CA ARG A 241 23.31 8.89 5.21
C ARG A 241 22.27 7.77 5.31
N ALA A 242 21.05 8.13 5.72
CA ALA A 242 19.94 7.19 5.88
C ALA A 242 19.66 6.36 4.61
N GLU A 243 19.82 6.95 3.41
CA GLU A 243 19.59 6.23 2.15
C GLU A 243 20.59 5.09 1.88
N THR A 244 21.67 4.99 2.67
CA THR A 244 22.66 3.90 2.58
C THR A 244 22.38 2.74 3.54
N PHE A 245 21.42 2.88 4.46
CA PHE A 245 21.06 1.85 5.44
C PHE A 245 20.05 0.88 4.83
N SER A 246 20.31 -0.41 4.99
CA SER A 246 19.36 -1.49 4.72
C SER A 246 18.21 -1.48 5.72
N VAL A 247 17.13 -2.17 5.38
CA VAL A 247 15.97 -2.37 6.26
C VAL A 247 16.39 -3.03 7.58
N ALA A 248 17.24 -4.05 7.52
CA ALA A 248 17.75 -4.74 8.70
C ALA A 248 18.56 -3.82 9.62
N GLU A 249 19.41 -2.95 9.04
CA GLU A 249 20.14 -1.95 9.83
C GLU A 249 19.19 -0.94 10.49
N PHE A 250 18.11 -0.51 9.83
CA PHE A 250 17.11 0.35 10.44
C PHE A 250 16.36 -0.32 11.60
N VAL A 251 16.08 -1.61 11.49
CA VAL A 251 15.44 -2.39 12.55
C VAL A 251 16.36 -2.49 13.77
N ALA A 252 17.62 -2.87 13.55
CA ALA A 252 18.62 -2.93 14.61
C ALA A 252 18.84 -1.56 15.26
N LEU A 253 18.92 -0.49 14.45
CA LEU A 253 19.03 0.88 14.93
C LEU A 253 17.81 1.27 15.79
N ALA A 254 16.59 0.90 15.38
CA ALA A 254 15.40 1.22 16.14
C ALA A 254 15.37 0.56 17.53
N GLN A 255 15.79 -0.70 17.61
CA GLN A 255 15.92 -1.46 18.86
C GLN A 255 17.00 -0.85 19.77
N LEU A 256 18.18 -0.51 19.22
CA LEU A 256 19.27 0.09 19.99
C LEU A 256 18.90 1.47 20.57
N LEU A 257 18.00 2.20 19.92
CA LEU A 257 17.57 3.54 20.31
C LEU A 257 16.33 3.59 21.22
N GLU A 258 15.75 2.44 21.58
CA GLU A 258 14.46 2.36 22.31
C GLU A 258 14.47 3.16 23.62
N ASP A 259 15.49 2.98 24.47
CA ASP A 259 15.64 3.67 25.77
C ASP A 259 16.61 4.87 25.71
N ARG A 260 16.87 5.39 24.51
CA ARG A 260 17.87 6.44 24.26
C ARG A 260 17.27 7.78 23.90
N LEU A 261 15.97 7.97 24.10
CA LEU A 261 15.35 9.27 23.91
C LEU A 261 16.03 10.31 24.81
N ILE A 262 16.36 11.45 24.22
CA ILE A 262 16.72 12.64 24.97
C ILE A 262 15.40 13.14 25.56
N SER A 263 15.29 13.18 26.89
CA SER A 263 14.12 13.74 27.55
C SER A 263 14.00 15.21 27.15
N ASP A 264 13.01 15.55 26.35
CA ASP A 264 12.63 16.94 26.13
C ASP A 264 11.96 17.43 27.42
N ASP A 265 12.68 18.27 28.16
CA ASP A 265 12.11 19.20 29.13
C ASP A 265 11.30 20.25 28.35
N LYS A 266 10.15 19.82 27.81
CA LYS A 266 9.00 20.59 27.32
C LYS A 266 8.00 19.66 26.63
N THR A 267 7.02 19.23 27.41
CA THR A 267 5.72 18.76 26.96
C THR A 267 5.08 19.80 26.02
N ILE A 268 5.30 19.69 24.71
CA ILE A 268 4.40 20.29 23.74
C ILE A 268 3.35 19.24 23.44
N VAL A 269 2.23 19.41 24.14
CA VAL A 269 0.94 18.79 23.86
C VAL A 269 0.63 18.97 22.37
N LEU A 270 0.82 17.91 21.57
CA LEU A 270 0.18 17.83 20.27
C LEU A 270 -1.25 17.38 20.50
N LYS A 271 -2.16 18.35 20.39
CA LYS A 271 -3.60 18.14 20.38
C LYS A 271 -3.98 17.17 19.26
N ASN A 272 -4.87 16.25 19.66
CA ASN A 272 -5.74 15.35 18.90
C ASN A 272 -5.90 15.63 17.40
#